data_AF-A0A1B6GZV3-F1
#
_entry.id   AF-A0A1B6GZV3-F1
#
_cell.length_a   1.000
_cell.length_b   1.000
_cell.length_c   1.000
_cell.angle_alpha   90.00
_cell.angle_beta   90.00
_cell.angle_gamma   90.00
#
_symmetry.space_group_name_H-M   'P 1'
#
loop_
_entity.id
_entity.type
_entity.pdbx_description
1 polymer ?
#
loop_
_entity_poly.entity_id
_entity_poly.type
_entity_poly.pdbx_seq_one_letter_code
_entity_poly.pdbx_strand_id
1 'polypeptide(L)'
;SEFKAYVLGSGESQCNDDLACLTMASMDRQGLEAIRSLHRQLDDDANGAVDLSESDEFLREELQYENGAEKRQRAFHRNDDMHISVKELWEAWVRSEVHNWTVEQTTEWLASSVELPQYVPIFIMHRVTGATLPRLAVSNMQYLSNVLGIKDPIHKQKIALKAMDVVLFGPPKDYTNYLKDLILVTLLLGALIGCWYAYRQNKNSRRHLRRMMKDMESLHKAELALENLQKELESAKQEKEFATTEKQDLERKLQEQREDAGELRTSYS
;
A
#
# COMPACT_ATOMS: atom_id res chain seq x y z
N SER A 1 25.15 -70.74 42.34
CA SER A 1 23.85 -70.70 41.64
C SER A 1 23.32 -69.29 41.77
N GLU A 2 23.76 -68.38 40.89
CA GLU A 2 23.25 -67.02 40.79
C GLU A 2 22.34 -66.98 39.58
N PHE A 3 21.06 -66.65 39.79
CA PHE A 3 20.08 -66.48 38.73
C PHE A 3 19.63 -65.02 38.71
N LYS A 4 19.89 -64.35 37.59
CA LYS A 4 19.39 -63.03 37.21
C LYS A 4 17.85 -63.02 37.18
N ALA A 5 17.25 -61.89 37.56
CA ALA A 5 16.08 -61.36 36.87
C ALA A 5 16.05 -59.83 36.95
N TYR A 6 16.37 -59.20 35.83
CA TYR A 6 16.03 -57.81 35.51
C TYR A 6 14.50 -57.72 35.37
N VAL A 7 13.85 -56.84 36.14
CA VAL A 7 12.57 -56.25 35.76
C VAL A 7 12.55 -54.82 36.29
N LEU A 8 12.52 -53.85 35.38
CA LEU A 8 11.75 -52.60 35.49
C LEU A 8 11.84 -51.92 34.11
N GLY A 9 10.98 -52.39 33.21
CA GLY A 9 10.70 -51.74 31.94
C GLY A 9 9.55 -50.74 32.11
N SER A 10 9.84 -49.50 31.72
CA SER A 10 8.96 -48.40 31.32
C SER A 10 7.48 -48.74 31.09
N GLY A 11 6.59 -48.04 31.80
CA GLY A 11 5.13 -48.17 31.64
C GLY A 11 4.36 -46.86 31.80
N GLU A 12 4.82 -45.75 31.21
CA GLU A 12 4.09 -44.46 31.23
C GLU A 12 3.83 -43.84 29.85
N SER A 13 4.17 -44.51 28.74
CA SER A 13 4.05 -43.92 27.40
C SER A 13 2.89 -44.44 26.54
N GLN A 14 2.07 -45.39 27.03
CA GLN A 14 1.03 -46.02 26.21
C GLN A 14 -0.36 -45.34 26.31
N CYS A 15 -0.64 -44.59 27.38
CA CYS A 15 -1.99 -44.02 27.61
C CYS A 15 -2.26 -42.66 26.94
N ASN A 16 -1.23 -41.96 26.47
CA ASN A 16 -1.42 -40.67 25.79
C ASN A 16 -1.88 -40.85 24.34
N ASP A 17 -1.43 -41.91 23.69
CA ASP A 17 -1.76 -42.21 22.29
C ASP A 17 -3.22 -42.63 22.14
N ASP A 18 -3.77 -43.40 23.09
CA ASP A 18 -5.17 -43.80 23.08
C ASP A 18 -6.10 -42.61 23.32
N LEU A 19 -5.77 -41.69 24.24
CA LEU A 19 -6.59 -40.51 24.52
C LEU A 19 -6.51 -39.48 23.38
N ALA A 20 -5.34 -39.29 22.77
CA ALA A 20 -5.16 -38.47 21.58
C ALA A 20 -5.93 -39.05 20.39
N CYS A 21 -5.88 -40.38 20.19
CA CYS A 21 -6.62 -41.07 19.13
C CYS A 21 -8.14 -40.94 19.32
N LEU A 22 -8.64 -41.13 20.54
CA LEU A 22 -10.07 -40.98 20.85
C LEU A 22 -10.55 -39.53 20.67
N THR A 23 -9.74 -38.55 21.06
CA THR A 23 -10.07 -37.13 20.89
C THR A 23 -10.05 -36.73 19.41
N MET A 24 -9.06 -37.17 18.64
CA MET A 24 -9.02 -36.98 17.18
C MET A 24 -10.24 -37.61 16.50
N ALA A 25 -10.54 -38.89 16.78
CA ALA A 25 -11.70 -39.56 16.22
C ALA A 25 -13.03 -38.87 16.57
N SER A 26 -13.12 -38.28 17.78
CA SER A 26 -14.29 -37.52 18.21
C SER A 26 -14.44 -36.17 17.48
N MET A 27 -13.33 -35.49 17.20
CA MET A 27 -13.32 -34.24 16.44
C MET A 27 -13.63 -34.50 14.97
N ASP A 28 -13.08 -35.56 14.38
CA ASP A 28 -13.37 -35.98 13.02
C ASP A 28 -14.85 -36.35 12.87
N ARG A 29 -15.42 -37.02 13.87
CA ARG A 29 -16.87 -37.33 13.89
C ARG A 29 -17.72 -36.05 13.90
N GLN A 30 -17.38 -35.08 14.73
CA GLN A 30 -18.10 -33.80 14.80
C GLN A 30 -17.91 -32.95 13.54
N GLY A 31 -16.72 -32.97 12.94
CA GLY A 31 -16.42 -32.33 11.66
C GLY A 31 -17.22 -32.95 10.53
N LEU A 32 -17.27 -34.28 10.45
CA LEU A 32 -18.04 -35.01 9.43
C LEU A 32 -19.54 -34.75 9.55
N GLU A 33 -20.07 -34.71 10.77
CA GLU A 33 -21.47 -34.37 11.02
C GLU A 33 -21.80 -32.94 10.58
N ALA A 34 -20.90 -32.00 10.85
CA ALA A 34 -21.04 -30.63 10.39
C ALA A 34 -20.97 -30.52 8.85
N ILE A 35 -20.04 -31.22 8.20
CA ILE A 35 -19.94 -31.28 6.74
C ILE A 35 -21.18 -31.93 6.12
N ARG A 36 -21.74 -32.99 6.72
CA ARG A 36 -23.00 -33.58 6.28
C ARG A 36 -24.17 -32.60 6.43
N SER A 37 -24.20 -31.83 7.51
CA SER A 37 -25.21 -30.79 7.70
C SER A 37 -25.07 -29.65 6.69
N LEU A 38 -23.83 -29.29 6.31
CA LEU A 38 -23.56 -28.33 5.25
C LEU A 38 -23.99 -28.87 3.90
N HIS A 39 -23.60 -30.10 3.55
CA HIS A 39 -24.01 -30.75 2.31
C HIS A 39 -25.54 -30.78 2.19
N ARG A 40 -26.27 -31.13 3.26
CA ARG A 40 -27.74 -31.08 3.28
C ARG A 40 -28.35 -29.68 3.11
N GLN A 41 -27.61 -28.62 3.42
CA GLN A 41 -28.06 -27.24 3.15
C GLN A 41 -27.78 -26.82 1.71
N LEU A 42 -26.88 -27.53 1.01
CA LEU A 42 -26.58 -27.29 -0.40
C LEU A 42 -27.39 -28.21 -1.34
N ASP A 43 -27.81 -29.38 -0.86
CA ASP A 43 -28.58 -30.41 -1.58
C ASP A 43 -30.09 -30.17 -1.35
N ASP A 44 -30.69 -29.33 -2.20
CA ASP A 44 -32.06 -28.84 -2.04
C ASP A 44 -33.12 -29.91 -2.38
N ASP A 45 -32.84 -30.77 -3.36
CA ASP A 45 -33.71 -31.87 -3.73
C ASP A 45 -33.50 -33.14 -2.86
N ALA A 46 -32.48 -33.11 -2.00
CA ALA A 46 -32.08 -34.18 -1.08
C ALA A 46 -31.78 -35.52 -1.78
N ASN A 47 -31.29 -35.47 -3.02
CA ASN A 47 -30.94 -36.66 -3.80
C ASN A 47 -29.60 -37.29 -3.34
N GLY A 48 -28.84 -36.59 -2.48
CA GLY A 48 -27.56 -37.04 -1.92
C GLY A 48 -26.32 -36.52 -2.67
N ALA A 49 -26.50 -35.62 -3.64
CA ALA A 49 -25.48 -35.05 -4.50
C ALA A 49 -25.82 -33.60 -4.86
N VAL A 50 -24.88 -32.69 -4.64
CA VAL A 50 -25.06 -31.26 -4.99
C VAL A 50 -24.68 -31.04 -6.44
N ASP A 51 -25.61 -30.53 -7.25
CA ASP A 51 -25.39 -30.27 -8.67
C ASP A 51 -24.91 -28.82 -8.99
N LEU A 52 -24.70 -28.54 -10.28
CA LEU A 52 -24.27 -27.21 -10.73
C LEU A 52 -25.31 -26.11 -10.51
N SER A 53 -26.60 -26.43 -10.65
CA SER A 53 -27.71 -25.49 -10.42
C SER A 53 -27.81 -25.15 -8.94
N GLU A 54 -27.86 -26.16 -8.08
CA GLU A 54 -27.98 -26.02 -6.63
C GLU A 54 -26.80 -25.22 -6.06
N SER A 55 -25.59 -25.53 -6.52
CA SER A 55 -24.41 -24.76 -6.10
C SER A 55 -24.35 -23.33 -6.63
N ASP A 56 -24.90 -23.01 -7.81
CA ASP A 56 -24.97 -21.62 -8.31
C ASP A 56 -26.05 -20.81 -7.58
N GLU A 57 -27.22 -21.40 -7.33
CA GLU A 57 -28.31 -20.80 -6.57
C GLU A 57 -27.83 -20.47 -5.16
N PHE A 58 -27.20 -21.42 -4.47
CA PHE A 58 -26.63 -21.21 -3.15
C PHE A 58 -25.57 -20.09 -3.09
N LEU A 59 -24.68 -20.02 -4.08
CA LEU A 59 -23.64 -19.00 -4.15
C LEU A 59 -24.19 -17.57 -4.28
N ARG A 60 -25.31 -17.42 -5.00
CA ARG A 60 -25.94 -16.12 -5.26
C ARG A 60 -26.90 -15.73 -4.15
N GLU A 61 -27.67 -16.68 -3.63
CA GLU A 61 -28.74 -16.41 -2.66
C GLU A 61 -28.23 -16.40 -1.22
N GLU A 62 -27.44 -17.39 -0.81
CA GLU A 62 -26.98 -17.54 0.57
C GLU A 62 -25.70 -16.75 0.84
N LEU A 63 -24.74 -16.80 -0.09
CA LEU A 63 -23.43 -16.16 0.06
C LEU A 63 -23.34 -14.76 -0.59
N GLN A 64 -24.40 -14.32 -1.27
CA GLN A 64 -24.54 -12.98 -1.89
C GLN A 64 -23.36 -12.59 -2.82
N TYR A 65 -22.78 -13.55 -3.54
CA TYR A 65 -21.74 -13.26 -4.53
C TYR A 65 -22.35 -12.89 -5.88
N GLU A 66 -22.49 -11.60 -6.16
CA GLU A 66 -22.87 -11.14 -7.51
C GLU A 66 -21.71 -11.25 -8.52
N ASN A 67 -20.45 -11.17 -8.06
CA ASN A 67 -19.26 -11.22 -8.90
C ASN A 67 -18.29 -12.33 -8.44
N GLY A 68 -18.01 -13.30 -9.32
CA GLY A 68 -17.05 -14.38 -9.07
C GLY A 68 -17.64 -15.75 -8.68
N ALA A 69 -18.97 -15.89 -8.68
CA ALA A 69 -19.67 -17.16 -8.46
C ALA A 69 -19.16 -18.26 -9.40
N GLU A 70 -18.97 -17.97 -10.70
CA GLU A 70 -18.43 -18.94 -11.66
C GLU A 70 -17.06 -19.52 -11.26
N LYS A 71 -16.17 -18.69 -10.69
CA LYS A 71 -14.82 -19.16 -10.28
C LYS A 71 -14.90 -20.07 -9.06
N ARG A 72 -15.83 -19.79 -8.15
CA ARG A 72 -16.11 -20.58 -6.95
C ARG A 72 -16.79 -21.89 -7.32
N GLN A 73 -17.77 -21.84 -8.21
CA GLN A 73 -18.46 -23.01 -8.76
C GLN A 73 -17.48 -23.96 -9.47
N ARG A 74 -16.57 -23.45 -10.32
CA ARG A 74 -15.50 -24.26 -10.94
C ARG A 74 -14.49 -24.81 -9.93
N ALA A 75 -14.29 -24.13 -8.80
CA ALA A 75 -13.42 -24.63 -7.74
C ALA A 75 -14.09 -25.75 -6.92
N PHE A 76 -15.42 -25.73 -6.86
CA PHE A 76 -16.24 -26.74 -6.21
C PHE A 76 -16.33 -28.01 -7.06
N HIS A 77 -16.70 -27.89 -8.34
CA HIS A 77 -16.82 -28.99 -9.31
C HIS A 77 -15.50 -29.17 -10.09
N ARG A 78 -14.44 -29.62 -9.42
CA ARG A 78 -13.16 -29.90 -10.10
C ARG A 78 -13.32 -31.12 -11.04
N ASN A 79 -12.88 -30.99 -12.29
CA ASN A 79 -12.87 -32.03 -13.34
C ASN A 79 -14.22 -32.36 -14.03
N ASP A 80 -15.12 -31.39 -14.17
CA ASP A 80 -16.42 -31.57 -14.87
C ASP A 80 -17.36 -32.59 -14.22
N ASP A 81 -17.08 -33.00 -12.98
CA ASP A 81 -18.02 -33.77 -12.17
C ASP A 81 -19.23 -32.88 -11.88
N MET A 82 -20.39 -33.22 -12.45
CA MET A 82 -21.62 -32.41 -12.32
C MET A 82 -22.28 -32.54 -10.94
N HIS A 83 -21.70 -33.31 -10.03
CA HIS A 83 -22.29 -33.65 -8.73
C HIS A 83 -21.19 -33.79 -7.66
N ILE A 84 -21.46 -33.32 -6.45
CA ILE A 84 -20.56 -33.48 -5.29
C ILE A 84 -21.29 -34.23 -4.17
N SER A 85 -20.76 -35.39 -3.82
CA SER A 85 -21.24 -36.20 -2.70
C SER A 85 -20.70 -35.72 -1.35
N VAL A 86 -21.36 -36.11 -0.25
CA VAL A 86 -20.87 -35.86 1.12
C VAL A 86 -19.43 -36.35 1.32
N LYS A 87 -19.08 -37.48 0.69
CA LYS A 87 -17.76 -38.09 0.81
C LYS A 87 -16.69 -37.24 0.12
N GLU A 88 -16.97 -36.75 -1.08
CA GLU A 88 -16.06 -35.87 -1.82
C GLU A 88 -15.88 -34.53 -1.11
N LEU A 89 -16.95 -33.98 -0.55
CA LEU A 89 -16.86 -32.75 0.24
C LEU A 89 -15.99 -32.94 1.50
N TRP A 90 -16.14 -34.07 2.20
CA TRP A 90 -15.28 -34.41 3.34
C TRP A 90 -13.81 -34.60 2.92
N GLU A 91 -13.56 -35.33 1.83
CA GLU A 91 -12.20 -35.54 1.33
C GLU A 91 -11.55 -34.23 0.87
N ALA A 92 -12.29 -33.36 0.19
CA ALA A 92 -11.83 -32.04 -0.22
C ALA A 92 -11.48 -31.17 0.99
N TRP A 93 -12.32 -31.20 2.03
CA TRP A 93 -12.07 -30.50 3.29
C TRP A 93 -10.81 -31.00 3.99
N VAL A 94 -10.66 -32.32 4.20
CA VAL A 94 -9.50 -32.91 4.89
C VAL A 94 -8.19 -32.65 4.14
N ARG A 95 -8.24 -32.62 2.79
CA ARG A 95 -7.08 -32.28 1.95
C ARG A 95 -6.80 -30.78 1.88
N SER A 96 -7.71 -29.92 2.34
CA SER A 96 -7.53 -28.48 2.30
C SER A 96 -6.49 -28.01 3.31
N GLU A 97 -5.78 -26.92 2.98
CA GLU A 97 -4.83 -26.28 3.90
C GLU A 97 -5.53 -25.75 5.16
N VAL A 98 -6.82 -25.43 5.03
CA VAL A 98 -7.64 -24.87 6.10
C VAL A 98 -7.81 -25.88 7.24
N HIS A 99 -7.98 -27.16 6.94
CA HIS A 99 -8.13 -28.19 7.98
C HIS A 99 -6.96 -28.16 8.98
N ASN A 100 -5.74 -27.90 8.49
CA ASN A 100 -4.52 -27.89 9.27
C ASN A 100 -4.19 -26.53 9.89
N TRP A 101 -5.12 -25.56 9.86
CA TRP A 101 -4.88 -24.25 10.44
C TRP A 101 -4.71 -24.30 11.96
N THR A 102 -3.70 -23.58 12.45
CA THR A 102 -3.49 -23.39 13.87
C THR A 102 -4.48 -22.36 14.44
N VAL A 103 -4.47 -22.22 15.76
CA VAL A 103 -5.32 -21.23 16.45
C VAL A 103 -4.94 -19.81 15.99
N GLU A 104 -3.65 -19.55 15.81
CA GLU A 104 -3.13 -18.26 15.36
C GLU A 104 -3.68 -17.91 13.98
N GLN A 105 -3.57 -18.82 13.02
CA GLN A 105 -4.10 -18.63 11.65
C GLN A 105 -5.62 -18.44 11.66
N THR A 106 -6.34 -19.21 12.48
CA THR A 106 -7.79 -19.09 12.60
C THR A 106 -8.19 -17.74 13.20
N THR A 107 -7.43 -17.22 14.17
CA THR A 107 -7.67 -15.91 14.77
C THR A 107 -7.30 -14.74 13.86
N GLU A 108 -6.25 -14.91 13.05
CA GLU A 108 -5.87 -13.95 12.02
C GLU A 108 -6.96 -13.86 10.95
N TRP A 109 -7.47 -15.00 10.49
CA TRP A 109 -8.62 -15.07 9.59
C TRP A 109 -9.86 -14.36 10.16
N LEU A 110 -10.16 -14.58 11.45
CA LEU A 110 -11.27 -13.91 12.14
C LEU A 110 -11.10 -12.38 12.17
N ALA A 111 -9.87 -11.91 12.38
CA ALA A 111 -9.57 -10.48 12.43
C ALA A 111 -9.52 -9.82 11.05
N SER A 112 -8.94 -10.48 10.05
CA SER A 112 -8.67 -9.90 8.72
C SER A 112 -9.80 -10.15 7.72
N SER A 113 -10.33 -11.37 7.68
CA SER A 113 -11.29 -11.82 6.67
C SER A 113 -12.75 -11.72 7.13
N VAL A 114 -12.98 -11.97 8.42
CA VAL A 114 -14.30 -11.78 9.05
C VAL A 114 -14.46 -10.37 9.64
N GLU A 115 -13.35 -9.66 9.86
CA GLU A 115 -13.31 -8.31 10.43
C GLU A 115 -13.94 -8.23 11.83
N LEU A 116 -13.77 -9.29 12.64
CA LEU A 116 -14.29 -9.36 14.00
C LEU A 116 -13.16 -9.62 15.01
N PRO A 117 -12.20 -8.68 15.15
CA PRO A 117 -11.06 -8.83 16.07
C PRO A 117 -11.49 -8.96 17.54
N GLN A 118 -12.69 -8.47 17.89
CA GLN A 118 -13.24 -8.55 19.25
C GLN A 118 -13.43 -9.98 19.80
N TYR A 119 -13.56 -10.98 18.92
CA TYR A 119 -13.77 -12.38 19.32
C TYR A 119 -12.48 -13.21 19.30
N VAL A 120 -11.35 -12.63 18.87
CA VAL A 120 -10.02 -13.27 18.92
C VAL A 120 -9.70 -13.89 20.29
N PRO A 121 -9.84 -13.19 21.44
CA PRO A 121 -9.51 -13.79 22.73
C PRO A 121 -10.39 -15.00 23.07
N ILE A 122 -11.64 -15.02 22.61
CA ILE A 122 -12.56 -16.14 22.81
C ILE A 122 -12.10 -17.35 21.97
N PHE A 123 -11.72 -17.13 20.71
CA PHE A 123 -11.23 -18.19 19.83
C PHE A 123 -9.92 -18.82 20.36
N ILE A 124 -9.03 -17.99 20.94
CA ILE A 124 -7.81 -18.47 21.60
C ILE A 124 -8.16 -19.28 22.85
N MET A 125 -9.06 -18.77 23.70
CA MET A 125 -9.47 -19.42 24.94
C MET A 125 -10.09 -20.81 24.69
N HIS A 126 -10.90 -20.93 23.64
CA HIS A 126 -11.53 -22.19 23.25
C HIS A 126 -10.68 -23.05 22.31
N ARG A 127 -9.44 -22.64 22.00
CA ARG A 127 -8.51 -23.34 21.09
C ARG A 127 -9.17 -23.72 19.76
N VAL A 128 -9.86 -22.77 19.16
CA VAL A 128 -10.53 -22.96 17.87
C VAL A 128 -9.46 -23.09 16.78
N THR A 129 -9.36 -24.28 16.18
CA THR A 129 -8.45 -24.59 15.07
C THR A 129 -9.22 -24.77 13.76
N GLY A 130 -8.48 -24.91 12.66
CA GLY A 130 -9.03 -25.19 11.33
C GLY A 130 -10.04 -26.34 11.30
N ALA A 131 -9.72 -27.46 11.96
CA ALA A 131 -10.58 -28.64 12.07
C ALA A 131 -11.99 -28.35 12.66
N THR A 132 -12.15 -27.24 13.41
CA THR A 132 -13.44 -26.86 14.01
C THR A 132 -14.26 -25.89 13.14
N LEU A 133 -13.72 -25.39 12.02
CA LEU A 133 -14.41 -24.47 11.12
C LEU A 133 -15.71 -25.02 10.50
N PRO A 134 -15.81 -26.31 10.10
CA PRO A 134 -17.08 -26.85 9.63
C PRO A 134 -18.20 -26.69 10.66
N ARG A 135 -17.88 -26.80 11.95
CA ARG A 135 -18.85 -26.64 13.05
C ARG A 135 -19.29 -25.19 13.23
N LEU A 136 -18.48 -24.23 12.81
CA LEU A 136 -18.80 -22.80 12.81
C LEU A 136 -19.69 -22.41 11.62
N ALA A 137 -19.60 -23.17 10.52
CA ALA A 137 -20.35 -22.93 9.29
C ALA A 137 -21.80 -23.46 9.32
N VAL A 138 -22.15 -24.34 10.28
CA VAL A 138 -23.51 -24.92 10.36
C VAL A 138 -24.55 -23.86 10.77
N SER A 139 -25.70 -23.83 10.07
CA SER A 139 -26.82 -22.90 10.31
C SER A 139 -27.41 -22.92 11.72
N ASN A 140 -27.31 -24.05 12.43
CA ASN A 140 -27.84 -24.16 13.79
C ASN A 140 -27.07 -23.28 14.81
N MET A 141 -25.86 -22.80 14.47
CA MET A 141 -25.01 -21.89 15.26
C MET A 141 -24.86 -22.26 16.74
N GLN A 142 -25.10 -23.52 17.10
CA GLN A 142 -25.13 -23.95 18.50
C GLN A 142 -23.73 -23.85 19.11
N TYR A 143 -22.70 -24.13 18.32
CA TYR A 143 -21.32 -23.97 18.73
C TYR A 143 -20.95 -22.50 19.01
N LEU A 144 -21.34 -21.58 18.12
CA LEU A 144 -21.12 -20.13 18.30
C LEU A 144 -21.83 -19.58 19.54
N SER A 145 -23.04 -20.07 19.83
CA SER A 145 -23.86 -19.58 20.94
C SER A 145 -23.50 -20.22 22.29
N ASN A 146 -23.41 -21.55 22.34
CA ASN A 146 -23.28 -22.30 23.59
C ASN A 146 -21.82 -22.49 24.01
N VAL A 147 -20.89 -22.57 23.05
CA VAL A 147 -19.47 -22.75 23.35
C VAL A 147 -18.74 -21.41 23.34
N LEU A 148 -18.85 -20.64 22.27
CA LEU A 148 -18.13 -19.36 22.13
C LEU A 148 -18.85 -18.18 22.81
N GLY A 149 -20.11 -18.34 23.22
CA GLY A 149 -20.84 -17.30 23.97
C GLY A 149 -21.16 -16.04 23.15
N ILE A 150 -21.08 -16.10 21.82
CA ILE A 150 -21.43 -14.98 20.95
C ILE A 150 -22.94 -14.82 20.98
N LYS A 151 -23.45 -13.63 21.31
CA LYS A 151 -24.89 -13.38 21.43
C LYS A 151 -25.49 -12.71 20.18
N ASP A 152 -24.71 -11.87 19.51
CA ASP A 152 -25.17 -11.07 18.39
C ASP A 152 -25.46 -11.95 17.15
N PRO A 153 -26.71 -11.98 16.65
CA PRO A 153 -27.07 -12.83 15.51
C PRO A 153 -26.34 -12.44 14.23
N ILE A 154 -26.05 -11.14 14.04
CA ILE A 154 -25.33 -10.61 12.87
C ILE A 154 -23.89 -11.15 12.85
N HIS A 155 -23.20 -11.13 14.00
CA HIS A 155 -21.84 -11.64 14.09
C HIS A 155 -21.79 -13.15 13.90
N LYS A 156 -22.78 -13.88 14.43
CA LYS A 156 -22.89 -15.33 14.17
C LYS A 156 -23.04 -15.60 12.68
N GLN A 157 -23.95 -14.91 11.99
CA GLN A 157 -24.18 -15.09 10.55
C GLN A 157 -22.93 -14.76 9.75
N LYS A 158 -22.24 -13.66 10.07
CA LYS A 158 -21.00 -13.28 9.40
C LYS A 158 -19.91 -14.35 9.56
N ILE A 159 -19.75 -14.90 10.77
CA ILE A 159 -18.78 -15.97 11.04
C ILE A 159 -19.19 -17.25 10.31
N ALA A 160 -20.46 -17.63 10.34
CA ALA A 160 -20.95 -18.86 9.69
C ALA A 160 -20.76 -18.79 8.17
N LEU A 161 -21.17 -17.70 7.52
CA LEU A 161 -21.01 -17.50 6.08
C LEU A 161 -19.52 -17.49 5.67
N LYS A 162 -18.66 -16.82 6.43
CA LYS A 162 -17.23 -16.82 6.14
C LYS A 162 -16.58 -18.17 6.39
N ALA A 163 -16.97 -18.89 7.46
CA ALA A 163 -16.45 -20.22 7.76
C ALA A 163 -16.86 -21.21 6.65
N MET A 164 -18.09 -21.10 6.17
CA MET A 164 -18.59 -21.87 5.04
C MET A 164 -17.80 -21.59 3.77
N ASP A 165 -17.57 -20.32 3.43
CA ASP A 165 -16.72 -19.93 2.28
C ASP A 165 -15.34 -20.60 2.35
N VAL A 166 -14.73 -20.58 3.53
CA VAL A 166 -13.41 -21.17 3.73
C VAL A 166 -13.42 -22.70 3.68
N VAL A 167 -14.45 -23.33 4.21
CA VAL A 167 -14.61 -24.80 4.18
C VAL A 167 -14.87 -25.30 2.76
N LEU A 168 -15.68 -24.60 1.97
CA LEU A 168 -16.04 -24.99 0.60
C LEU A 168 -14.95 -24.62 -0.42
N PHE A 169 -14.28 -23.47 -0.25
CA PHE A 169 -13.41 -22.90 -1.29
C PHE A 169 -11.95 -22.72 -0.87
N GLY A 170 -11.62 -22.97 0.40
CA GLY A 170 -10.26 -22.87 0.93
C GLY A 170 -9.92 -21.47 1.48
N PRO A 171 -8.62 -21.19 1.75
CA PRO A 171 -8.17 -19.93 2.33
C PRO A 171 -8.67 -18.72 1.52
N PRO A 172 -9.16 -17.65 2.18
CA PRO A 172 -9.53 -16.44 1.46
C PRO A 172 -8.28 -15.90 0.78
N LYS A 173 -8.32 -15.75 -0.54
CA LYS A 173 -7.22 -15.15 -1.29
C LYS A 173 -7.16 -13.67 -0.94
N ASP A 174 -6.04 -13.24 -0.37
CA ASP A 174 -5.71 -11.88 0.11
C ASP A 174 -5.68 -10.81 -1.00
N TYR A 175 -6.76 -10.66 -1.74
CA TYR A 175 -6.86 -9.67 -2.82
C TYR A 175 -6.73 -8.24 -2.26
N THR A 176 -7.23 -8.01 -1.05
CA THR A 176 -7.18 -6.69 -0.39
C THR A 176 -5.77 -6.30 0.05
N ASN A 177 -4.93 -7.25 0.48
CA ASN A 177 -3.55 -6.96 0.87
C ASN A 177 -2.69 -6.70 -0.37
N TYR A 178 -2.85 -7.50 -1.44
CA TYR A 178 -2.21 -7.23 -2.73
C TYR A 178 -2.56 -5.83 -3.28
N LEU A 179 -3.82 -5.42 -3.19
CA LEU A 179 -4.27 -4.08 -3.63
C LEU A 179 -3.64 -2.97 -2.79
N LYS A 180 -3.65 -3.12 -1.46
CA LYS A 180 -3.01 -2.16 -0.55
C LYS A 180 -1.52 -2.04 -0.83
N ASP A 181 -0.84 -3.17 -1.03
CA ASP A 181 0.58 -3.22 -1.34
C ASP A 181 0.88 -2.61 -2.72
N LEU A 182 0.01 -2.83 -3.72
CA LEU A 182 0.15 -2.22 -5.05
C LEU A 182 -0.02 -0.69 -4.99
N ILE A 183 -1.00 -0.20 -4.22
CA ILE A 183 -1.16 1.24 -3.97
C ILE A 183 0.08 1.80 -3.25
N LEU A 184 0.60 1.08 -2.26
CA LEU A 184 1.77 1.51 -1.50
C LEU A 184 3.02 1.56 -2.38
N VAL A 185 3.24 0.54 -3.22
CA VAL A 185 4.34 0.48 -4.19
C VAL A 185 4.22 1.58 -5.24
N THR A 186 3.03 1.82 -5.80
CA THR A 186 2.83 2.88 -6.80
C THR A 186 3.06 4.27 -6.21
N LEU A 187 2.63 4.51 -4.96
CA LEU A 187 2.91 5.76 -4.24
C LEU A 187 4.42 5.95 -4.02
N LEU A 188 5.12 4.89 -3.62
CA LEU A 188 6.56 4.91 -3.37
C LEU A 188 7.35 5.13 -4.69
N LEU A 189 6.91 4.52 -5.79
CA LEU A 189 7.46 4.76 -7.13
C LEU A 189 7.24 6.21 -7.57
N GLY A 190 6.05 6.76 -7.36
CA GLY A 190 5.72 8.16 -7.65
C GLY A 190 6.60 9.13 -6.87
N ALA A 191 6.86 8.84 -5.59
CA ALA A 191 7.77 9.63 -4.75
C ALA A 191 9.22 9.58 -5.27
N LEU A 192 9.70 8.40 -5.68
CA LEU A 192 11.05 8.25 -6.25
C LEU A 192 11.19 8.99 -7.60
N ILE A 193 10.18 8.91 -8.46
CA ILE A 193 10.15 9.64 -9.74
C ILE A 193 10.11 11.15 -9.48
N GLY A 194 9.29 11.61 -8.53
CA GLY A 194 9.22 13.01 -8.11
C GLY A 194 10.56 13.52 -7.55
N CYS A 195 11.18 12.76 -6.65
CA CYS A 195 12.50 13.07 -6.11
C CYS A 195 13.58 13.08 -7.19
N TRP A 196 13.56 12.13 -8.12
CA TRP A 196 14.49 12.09 -9.24
C TRP A 196 14.31 13.28 -10.19
N TYR A 197 13.06 13.63 -10.50
CA TYR A 197 12.73 14.78 -11.34
C TYR A 197 13.17 16.10 -10.69
N ALA A 198 12.87 16.28 -9.40
CA ALA A 198 13.31 17.43 -8.61
C ALA A 198 14.85 17.50 -8.53
N TYR A 199 15.53 16.37 -8.32
CA TYR A 199 17.00 16.30 -8.33
C TYR A 199 17.59 16.65 -9.71
N ARG A 200 17.00 16.14 -10.80
CA ARG A 200 17.37 16.43 -12.18
C ARG A 200 17.17 17.92 -12.50
N GLN A 201 16.03 18.49 -12.12
CA GLN A 201 15.70 19.89 -12.33
C GLN A 201 16.61 20.80 -11.50
N ASN A 202 16.93 20.44 -10.27
CA ASN A 202 17.89 21.17 -9.42
C ASN A 202 19.30 21.18 -10.04
N LYS A 203 19.75 20.05 -10.60
CA LYS A 203 21.04 19.95 -11.32
C LYS A 203 21.06 20.82 -12.58
N ASN A 204 19.94 20.91 -13.30
CA ASN A 204 19.82 21.76 -14.48
C ASN A 204 19.69 23.25 -14.12
N SER A 205 18.96 23.59 -13.05
CA SER A 205 18.78 24.96 -12.55
C SER A 205 20.11 25.59 -12.10
N ARG A 206 21.00 24.82 -11.47
CA ARG A 206 22.36 25.27 -11.11
C ARG A 206 23.22 25.72 -12.31
N ARG A 207 22.84 25.37 -13.55
CA ARG A 207 23.50 25.87 -14.76
C ARG A 207 22.91 27.22 -15.21
N HIS A 208 21.60 27.42 -15.06
CA HIS A 208 20.93 28.69 -15.37
C HIS A 208 21.31 29.79 -14.37
N LEU A 209 21.38 29.48 -13.06
CA LEU A 209 21.81 30.43 -12.04
C LEU A 209 23.26 30.91 -12.23
N ARG A 210 24.16 30.03 -12.69
CA ARG A 210 25.54 30.41 -13.00
C ARG A 210 25.67 31.30 -14.22
N ARG A 211 24.78 31.16 -15.22
CA ARG A 211 24.74 32.08 -16.36
C ARG A 211 24.19 33.44 -15.95
N MET A 212 23.09 33.47 -15.19
CA MET A 212 22.52 34.73 -14.67
C MET A 212 23.48 35.51 -13.77
N MET A 213 24.28 34.84 -12.94
CA MET A 213 25.29 35.49 -12.11
C MET A 213 26.39 36.15 -12.94
N LYS A 214 26.84 35.47 -14.01
CA LYS A 214 27.85 36.00 -14.92
C LYS A 214 27.32 37.19 -15.74
N ASP A 215 26.06 37.12 -16.16
CA ASP A 215 25.41 38.20 -16.89
C ASP A 215 25.20 39.43 -15.99
N MET A 216 24.96 39.23 -14.68
CA MET A 216 24.82 40.31 -13.69
C MET A 216 26.14 41.03 -13.41
N GLU A 217 27.25 40.30 -13.28
CA GLU A 217 28.59 40.91 -13.15
C GLU A 217 29.00 41.68 -14.41
N SER A 218 28.66 41.16 -15.60
CA SER A 218 28.94 41.84 -16.87
C SER A 218 28.10 43.10 -17.04
N LEU A 219 26.83 43.10 -16.65
CA LEU A 219 25.98 44.30 -16.70
C LEU A 219 26.49 45.39 -15.76
N HIS A 220 26.86 45.02 -14.53
CA HIS A 220 27.38 45.97 -13.55
C HIS A 220 28.69 46.62 -14.03
N LYS A 221 29.56 45.86 -14.71
CA LYS A 221 30.78 46.39 -15.30
C LYS A 221 30.50 47.37 -16.47
N ALA A 222 29.46 47.09 -17.27
CA ALA A 222 29.05 47.99 -18.34
C ALA A 222 28.43 49.28 -17.80
N GLU A 223 27.66 49.21 -16.72
CA GLU A 223 27.09 50.36 -16.02
C GLU A 223 28.20 51.28 -15.48
N LEU A 224 29.19 50.73 -14.78
CA LEU A 224 30.38 51.45 -14.31
C LEU A 224 31.18 52.10 -15.45
N ALA A 225 31.33 51.40 -16.58
CA ALA A 225 32.03 51.95 -17.74
C ALA A 225 31.28 53.14 -18.36
N LEU A 226 29.95 53.07 -18.38
CA LEU A 226 29.10 54.12 -18.95
C LEU A 226 29.11 55.37 -18.05
N GLU A 227 29.05 55.18 -16.73
CA GLU A 227 29.20 56.26 -15.75
C GLU A 227 30.56 56.96 -15.89
N ASN A 228 31.64 56.18 -16.06
CA ASN A 228 32.98 56.74 -16.19
C ASN A 228 33.16 57.52 -17.51
N LEU A 229 32.57 57.04 -18.61
CA LEU A 229 32.57 57.75 -19.90
C LEU A 229 31.76 59.06 -19.85
N GLN A 230 30.63 59.08 -19.13
CA GLN A 230 29.87 60.31 -18.91
C GLN A 230 30.69 61.35 -18.14
N LYS A 231 31.42 60.91 -17.12
CA LYS A 231 32.31 61.77 -16.32
C LYS A 231 33.48 62.32 -17.12
N GLU A 232 34.10 61.50 -17.96
CA GLU A 232 35.15 61.97 -18.88
C GLU A 232 34.59 62.95 -19.90
N LEU A 233 33.39 62.72 -20.42
CA LEU A 233 32.75 63.60 -21.39
C LEU A 233 32.37 64.96 -20.78
N GLU A 234 31.90 64.99 -19.53
CA GLU A 234 31.68 66.23 -18.78
C GLU A 234 32.99 66.98 -18.54
N SER A 235 34.05 66.27 -18.14
CA SER A 235 35.36 66.86 -17.87
C SER A 235 35.96 67.48 -19.14
N ALA A 236 35.91 66.76 -20.27
CA ALA A 236 36.37 67.25 -21.57
C ALA A 236 35.52 68.42 -22.10
N LYS A 237 34.22 68.47 -21.78
CA LYS A 237 33.37 69.64 -22.09
C LYS A 237 33.78 70.86 -21.27
N GLN A 238 34.01 70.70 -19.96
CA GLN A 238 34.44 71.79 -19.08
C GLN A 238 35.79 72.38 -19.52
N GLU A 239 36.75 71.52 -19.88
CA GLU A 239 38.05 71.97 -20.39
C GLU A 239 37.91 72.75 -21.71
N LYS A 240 37.02 72.31 -22.60
CA LYS A 240 36.73 73.06 -23.83
C LYS A 240 36.07 74.41 -23.54
N GLU A 241 35.14 74.50 -22.61
CA GLU A 241 34.51 75.77 -22.21
C GLU A 241 35.51 76.73 -21.57
N PHE A 242 36.43 76.22 -20.75
CA PHE A 242 37.52 77.02 -20.19
C PHE A 242 38.48 77.52 -21.27
N ALA A 243 38.90 76.63 -22.19
CA ALA A 243 39.80 77.01 -23.27
C ALA A 243 39.15 78.00 -24.26
N THR A 244 37.86 77.89 -24.54
CA THR A 244 37.15 78.85 -25.40
C THR A 244 36.97 80.20 -24.72
N THR A 245 36.65 80.23 -23.43
CA THR A 245 36.53 81.49 -22.67
C THR A 245 37.88 82.19 -22.50
N GLU A 246 38.95 81.45 -22.20
CA GLU A 246 40.32 81.99 -22.14
C GLU A 246 40.74 82.52 -23.51
N LYS A 247 40.44 81.80 -24.60
CA LYS A 247 40.73 82.28 -25.96
C LYS A 247 39.98 83.57 -26.28
N GLN A 248 38.71 83.68 -25.91
CA GLN A 248 37.92 84.91 -26.10
C GLN A 248 38.47 86.08 -25.25
N ASP A 249 38.91 85.82 -24.03
CA ASP A 249 39.51 86.85 -23.17
C ASP A 249 40.85 87.35 -23.71
N LEU A 250 41.69 86.44 -24.22
CA LEU A 250 42.94 86.76 -24.90
C LEU A 250 42.69 87.55 -26.20
N GLU A 251 41.70 87.15 -27.01
CA GLU A 251 41.32 87.89 -28.23
C GLU A 251 40.81 89.31 -27.90
N ARG A 252 40.04 89.49 -26.82
CA ARG A 252 39.62 90.82 -26.34
C ARG A 252 40.81 91.68 -25.93
N LYS A 253 41.73 91.14 -25.11
CA LYS A 253 42.95 91.85 -24.69
C LYS A 253 43.84 92.26 -25.87
N LEU A 254 43.95 91.40 -26.89
CA LEU A 254 44.69 91.71 -28.11
C LEU A 254 44.02 92.81 -28.94
N GLN A 255 42.69 92.87 -28.99
CA GLN A 255 41.95 93.95 -29.65
C GLN A 255 42.12 95.28 -28.89
N GLU A 256 41.98 95.28 -27.57
CA GLU A 256 42.22 96.46 -26.73
C GLU A 256 43.65 97.01 -26.93
N GLN A 257 44.67 96.15 -26.90
CA GLN A 257 46.06 96.58 -27.19
C GLN A 257 46.24 97.14 -28.60
N ARG A 258 45.50 96.62 -29.59
CA ARG A 258 45.55 97.12 -30.97
C ARG A 258 44.87 98.47 -31.11
N GLU A 259 43.77 98.68 -30.40
CA GLU A 259 43.06 99.97 -30.34
C GLU A 259 43.90 101.02 -29.60
N ASP A 260 44.47 100.70 -28.43
CA ASP A 260 45.40 101.56 -27.70
C ASP A 260 46.63 101.93 -28.54
N ALA A 261 47.24 100.96 -29.24
CA ALA A 261 48.36 101.22 -30.16
C ALA A 261 47.95 102.04 -31.40
N GLY A 262 46.66 102.00 -31.77
CA GLY A 262 46.07 102.83 -32.81
C GLY A 262 45.91 104.29 -32.35
N GLU A 263 45.37 104.51 -31.15
CA GLU A 263 45.21 105.85 -30.55
C GLU A 263 46.56 106.53 -30.26
N LEU A 264 47.57 105.78 -29.80
CA LEU A 264 48.93 106.29 -29.63
C LEU A 264 49.58 106.69 -30.97
N ARG A 265 49.23 106.04 -32.07
CA ARG A 265 49.72 106.39 -33.41
C ARG A 265 49.04 107.61 -34.00
N THR A 266 47.79 107.88 -33.66
CA THR A 266 47.03 109.03 -34.17
C THR A 266 47.20 110.29 -33.31
N SER A 267 47.65 110.17 -32.05
CA SER A 267 47.93 111.34 -31.19
C SER A 267 49.31 112.00 -31.42
N TYR A 268 50.17 111.45 -32.29
CA TYR A 268 51.49 112.01 -32.65
C TYR A 268 51.63 112.35 -34.14
N SER A 269 50.50 112.61 -34.84
CA SER A 269 50.49 113.20 -36.20
C SER A 269 49.65 114.45 -36.25
#